data_AF-A0AAE1KZW2-F1
#
_entry.id   AF-A0AAE1KZW2-F1
#
_cell.length_a   1.000
_cell.length_b   1.000
_cell.length_c   1.000
_cell.angle_alpha   90.00
_cell.angle_beta   90.00
_cell.angle_gamma   90.00
#
_symmetry.space_group_name_H-M   'P 1'
#
loop_
_entity.id
_entity.type
_entity.pdbx_description
1 polymer ?
#
loop_
_entity_poly.entity_id
_entity_poly.type
_entity_poly.pdbx_seq_one_letter_code
_entity_poly.pdbx_strand_id
1 'polypeptide(L)'
;MNKESNPVCIIRKYRRGDEAAIQNIITEATMETVGDFFWAAVLSEVLPQVSILAIAIAFIGLGIPLKYCIVCIPIGIAFIYVVVWSSHYFKAIELHGDLCTISETYMKDPDCGFWVAEVLELEESTEYDYIMNKTKKVEYDFMKEEELETRGVEIGRRRRHVVATVAITKSLHGGLKAFLRRMAVKRAYRRRGIATRLLDEVIDFCTDRCLEGIELVTTECHYKARELYYKRGFEARHTYFKYYLNVQQPMYVFNMNLKPPKAELTDVTAF
;
A
#
# COMPACT_ATOMS: atom_id res chain seq x y z
N MET A 1 24.15 19.78 -25.33
CA MET A 1 22.87 19.47 -24.67
C MET A 1 22.97 18.06 -24.11
N ASN A 2 23.34 17.91 -22.84
CA ASN A 2 23.42 16.60 -22.20
C ASN A 2 21.99 16.06 -22.07
N LYS A 3 21.77 14.85 -22.58
CA LYS A 3 20.53 14.10 -22.37
C LYS A 3 20.54 13.72 -20.89
N GLU A 4 19.81 14.45 -20.05
CA GLU A 4 19.56 14.02 -18.67
C GLU A 4 18.98 12.61 -18.75
N SER A 5 19.74 11.62 -18.28
CA SER A 5 19.26 10.24 -18.23
C SER A 5 18.07 10.20 -17.27
N ASN A 6 16.94 9.64 -17.71
CA ASN A 6 15.81 9.41 -16.82
C ASN A 6 16.28 8.68 -15.55
N PRO A 7 15.69 8.99 -14.39
CA PRO A 7 15.99 8.23 -13.20
C PRO A 7 15.51 6.79 -13.39
N VAL A 8 16.19 5.86 -12.72
CA VAL A 8 15.99 4.42 -12.92
C VAL A 8 15.21 3.87 -11.74
N CYS A 9 14.21 3.03 -12.02
CA CYS A 9 13.49 2.28 -11.01
C CYS A 9 13.76 0.78 -11.21
N ILE A 10 14.19 0.11 -10.16
CA ILE A 10 14.49 -1.32 -10.15
C ILE A 10 13.47 -2.01 -9.27
N ILE A 11 12.96 -3.14 -9.75
CA ILE A 11 12.19 -4.07 -8.91
C ILE A 11 13.10 -5.20 -8.52
N ARG A 12 13.18 -5.46 -7.21
CA ARG A 12 14.00 -6.52 -6.66
C ARG A 12 13.33 -7.15 -5.46
N LYS A 13 13.80 -8.33 -5.07
CA LYS A 13 13.41 -8.94 -3.81
C LYS A 13 13.92 -8.11 -2.62
N TYR A 14 13.21 -8.24 -1.51
CA TYR A 14 13.60 -7.67 -0.23
C TYR A 14 15.01 -8.13 0.18
N ARG A 15 15.76 -7.23 0.83
CA ARG A 15 17.07 -7.51 1.43
C ARG A 15 17.11 -6.98 2.86
N ARG A 16 17.97 -7.58 3.68
CA ARG A 16 18.25 -7.06 5.02
C ARG A 16 18.78 -5.62 4.93
N GLY A 17 18.19 -4.72 5.72
CA GLY A 17 18.43 -3.28 5.69
C GLY A 17 17.27 -2.47 5.09
N ASP A 18 16.35 -3.10 4.35
CA ASP A 18 15.18 -2.41 3.78
C ASP A 18 14.07 -2.16 4.81
N GLU A 19 14.12 -2.78 6.00
CA GLU A 19 13.02 -2.85 6.97
C GLU A 19 12.53 -1.48 7.40
N ALA A 20 13.45 -0.58 7.77
CA ALA A 20 13.10 0.78 8.20
C ALA A 20 12.43 1.57 7.07
N ALA A 21 12.88 1.39 5.82
CA ALA A 21 12.25 2.05 4.67
C ALA A 21 10.86 1.49 4.40
N ILE A 22 10.70 0.16 4.44
CA ILE A 22 9.43 -0.54 4.25
C ILE A 22 8.41 -0.14 5.32
N GLN A 23 8.80 -0.14 6.59
CA GLN A 23 7.96 0.27 7.72
C GLN A 23 7.47 1.70 7.56
N ASN A 24 8.36 2.63 7.19
CA ASN A 24 7.98 4.02 6.91
C ASN A 24 6.97 4.12 5.76
N ILE A 25 7.18 3.37 4.66
CA ILE A 25 6.25 3.36 3.51
C ILE A 25 4.86 2.89 3.91
N ILE A 26 4.79 1.78 4.65
CA ILE A 26 3.52 1.17 5.07
C ILE A 26 2.82 2.07 6.10
N THR A 27 3.57 2.69 7.00
CA THR A 27 3.05 3.66 7.98
C THR A 27 2.46 4.87 7.27
N GLU A 28 3.22 5.49 6.37
CA GLU A 28 2.75 6.65 5.59
C GLU A 28 1.48 6.30 4.82
N ALA A 29 1.48 5.17 4.10
CA ALA A 29 0.31 4.72 3.33
C ALA A 29 -0.92 4.44 4.21
N THR A 30 -0.72 3.92 5.43
CA THR A 30 -1.80 3.68 6.39
C THR A 30 -2.34 4.99 6.95
N MET A 31 -1.47 5.95 7.27
CA MET A 31 -1.88 7.23 7.86
C MET A 31 -2.56 8.17 6.85
N GLU A 32 -2.31 7.99 5.54
CA GLU A 32 -2.96 8.79 4.49
C GLU A 32 -4.50 8.66 4.47
N THR A 33 -5.05 7.52 4.92
CA THR A 33 -6.52 7.33 4.92
C THR A 33 -7.22 7.97 6.11
N VAL A 34 -6.49 8.50 7.10
CA VAL A 34 -7.07 9.13 8.30
C VAL A 34 -8.08 10.21 7.93
N GLY A 35 -7.78 11.05 6.93
CA GLY A 35 -8.67 12.13 6.51
C GLY A 35 -10.00 11.64 5.95
N ASP A 36 -9.96 10.60 5.10
CA ASP A 36 -11.17 10.03 4.50
C ASP A 36 -12.07 9.40 5.57
N PHE A 37 -11.48 8.66 6.51
CA PHE A 37 -12.20 8.06 7.63
C PHE A 37 -12.72 9.09 8.63
N PHE A 38 -11.93 10.14 8.89
CA PHE A 38 -12.32 11.23 9.78
C PHE A 38 -13.57 11.93 9.26
N TRP A 39 -13.59 12.33 7.99
CA TRP A 39 -14.77 12.98 7.41
C TRP A 39 -15.95 12.04 7.31
N ALA A 40 -15.73 10.76 6.96
CA ALA A 40 -16.79 9.75 7.01
C ALA A 40 -17.40 9.62 8.42
N ALA A 41 -16.57 9.66 9.48
CA ALA A 41 -17.03 9.60 10.86
C ALA A 41 -17.77 10.88 11.30
N VAL A 42 -17.24 12.06 10.96
CA VAL A 42 -17.85 13.36 11.29
C VAL A 42 -19.21 13.53 10.61
N LEU A 43 -19.36 13.06 9.37
CA LEU A 43 -20.61 13.13 8.60
C LEU A 43 -21.57 11.97 8.88
N SER A 44 -21.17 11.00 9.72
CA SER A 44 -22.03 9.92 10.17
C SER A 44 -22.87 10.31 11.38
N GLU A 45 -23.72 9.39 11.84
CA GLU A 45 -24.52 9.56 13.06
C GLU A 45 -23.69 9.68 14.35
N VAL A 46 -22.39 9.37 14.29
CA VAL A 46 -21.48 9.42 15.45
C VAL A 46 -21.35 10.84 16.03
N LEU A 47 -21.21 11.87 15.18
CA LEU A 47 -21.03 13.23 15.68
C LEU A 47 -22.26 13.76 16.44
N PRO A 48 -23.49 13.67 15.90
CA PRO A 48 -24.69 14.02 16.66
C PRO A 48 -24.81 13.22 17.96
N GLN A 49 -24.56 11.91 17.95
CA GLN A 49 -24.64 11.06 19.14
C GLN A 49 -23.68 11.52 20.25
N VAL A 50 -22.39 11.70 19.92
CA VAL A 50 -21.37 12.15 20.88
C VAL A 50 -21.66 13.57 21.35
N SER A 51 -22.09 14.46 20.45
CA SER A 51 -22.39 15.86 20.78
C SER A 51 -23.59 15.98 21.71
N ILE A 52 -24.70 15.28 21.42
CA ILE A 52 -25.91 15.29 22.26
C ILE A 52 -25.61 14.69 23.63
N LEU A 53 -24.89 13.57 23.69
CA LEU A 53 -24.48 12.94 24.94
C LEU A 53 -23.63 13.90 25.79
N ALA A 54 -22.63 14.55 25.19
CA ALA A 54 -21.78 15.51 25.88
C ALA A 54 -22.55 16.74 26.37
N ILE A 55 -23.47 17.26 25.55
CA ILE A 55 -24.34 18.39 25.91
C ILE A 55 -25.26 18.00 27.09
N ALA A 56 -25.83 16.79 27.07
CA ALA A 56 -26.70 16.31 28.15
C ALA A 56 -25.92 16.20 29.48
N ILE A 57 -24.71 15.64 29.45
CA ILE A 57 -23.84 15.55 30.63
C ILE A 57 -23.47 16.93 31.16
N ALA A 58 -23.10 17.87 30.27
CA ALA A 58 -22.73 19.23 30.67
C ALA A 58 -23.90 20.03 31.25
N PHE A 59 -25.07 19.98 30.61
CA PHE A 59 -26.24 20.77 31.00
C PHE A 59 -26.93 20.18 32.24
N ILE A 60 -27.21 18.88 32.24
CA ILE A 60 -27.97 18.22 33.31
C ILE A 60 -27.05 17.81 34.46
N GLY A 61 -25.90 17.19 34.15
CA GLY A 61 -24.99 16.65 35.16
C GLY A 61 -24.15 17.71 35.85
N LEU A 62 -23.64 18.69 35.11
CA LEU A 62 -22.75 19.73 35.63
C LEU A 62 -23.44 21.11 35.81
N GLY A 63 -24.68 21.26 35.37
CA GLY A 63 -25.43 22.52 35.48
C GLY A 63 -24.90 23.66 34.61
N ILE A 64 -24.11 23.36 33.57
CA ILE A 64 -23.53 24.36 32.68
C ILE A 64 -24.64 24.98 31.83
N PRO A 65 -24.77 26.33 31.75
CA PRO A 65 -25.78 26.97 30.91
C PRO A 65 -25.67 26.53 29.44
N LEU A 66 -26.82 26.27 28.80
CA LEU A 66 -26.91 25.69 27.45
C LEU A 66 -26.07 26.43 26.39
N LYS A 67 -25.93 27.76 26.50
CA LYS A 67 -25.11 28.58 25.60
C LYS A 67 -23.63 28.15 25.54
N TYR A 68 -23.09 27.62 26.64
CA TYR A 68 -21.70 27.14 26.70
C TYR A 68 -21.58 25.69 26.23
N CYS A 69 -22.66 24.91 26.25
CA CYS A 69 -22.65 23.51 25.78
C CYS A 69 -22.42 23.40 24.27
N ILE A 70 -22.57 24.47 23.49
CA ILE A 70 -22.24 24.45 22.05
C ILE A 70 -20.76 24.12 21.78
N VAL A 71 -19.88 24.36 22.76
CA VAL A 71 -18.45 24.01 22.71
C VAL A 71 -18.24 22.49 22.71
N CYS A 72 -19.22 21.69 23.13
CA CYS A 72 -19.16 20.23 23.05
C CYS A 72 -19.06 19.72 21.60
N ILE A 73 -19.58 20.47 20.62
CA ILE A 73 -19.51 20.08 19.19
C ILE A 73 -18.07 20.08 18.67
N PRO A 74 -17.29 21.19 18.74
CA PRO A 74 -15.89 21.17 18.30
C PRO A 74 -15.01 20.22 19.14
N ILE A 75 -15.30 20.04 20.43
CA ILE A 75 -14.64 19.02 21.26
C ILE A 75 -14.93 17.62 20.71
N GLY A 76 -16.18 17.33 20.34
CA GLY A 76 -16.58 16.07 19.73
C GLY A 76 -15.86 15.81 18.40
N ILE A 77 -15.74 16.82 17.55
CA ILE A 77 -14.99 16.74 16.29
C ILE A 77 -13.51 16.43 16.56
N ALA A 78 -12.87 17.13 17.50
CA ALA A 78 -11.49 16.89 17.88
C ALA A 78 -11.29 15.48 18.47
N PHE A 79 -12.23 15.02 19.30
CA PHE A 79 -12.22 13.67 19.85
C PHE A 79 -12.31 12.61 18.75
N ILE A 80 -13.24 12.75 17.79
CA ILE A 80 -13.36 11.85 16.64
C ILE A 80 -12.04 11.78 15.88
N TYR A 81 -11.38 12.92 15.62
CA TYR A 81 -10.08 12.94 14.97
C TYR A 81 -9.03 12.13 15.74
N VAL A 82 -8.91 12.34 17.05
CA VAL A 82 -7.94 11.62 17.90
C VAL A 82 -8.20 10.12 17.87
N VAL A 83 -9.46 9.68 17.95
CA VAL A 83 -9.80 8.25 17.94
C VAL A 83 -9.52 7.63 16.58
N VAL A 84 -9.88 8.29 15.47
CA VAL A 84 -9.60 7.81 14.10
C VAL A 84 -8.10 7.74 13.84
N TRP A 85 -7.34 8.79 14.21
CA TRP A 85 -5.89 8.84 14.07
C TRP A 85 -5.23 7.72 14.89
N SER A 86 -5.63 7.55 16.16
CA SER A 86 -5.08 6.51 17.03
C SER A 86 -5.38 5.12 16.47
N SER A 87 -6.58 4.89 15.92
CA SER A 87 -6.94 3.60 15.30
C SER A 87 -6.03 3.26 14.11
N HIS A 88 -5.72 4.25 13.26
CA HIS A 88 -4.80 4.06 12.14
C HIS A 88 -3.36 3.86 12.61
N TYR A 89 -2.96 4.57 13.66
CA TYR A 89 -1.64 4.42 14.27
C TYR A 89 -1.44 3.02 14.87
N PHE A 90 -2.42 2.52 15.64
CA PHE A 90 -2.40 1.15 16.16
C PHE A 90 -2.37 0.11 15.05
N LYS A 91 -3.17 0.31 13.99
CA LYS A 91 -3.11 -0.54 12.80
C LYS A 91 -1.74 -0.50 12.14
N ALA A 92 -1.14 0.67 11.98
CA ALA A 92 0.22 0.80 11.45
C ALA A 92 1.20 -0.02 12.31
N ILE A 93 1.17 0.12 13.65
CA ILE A 93 2.00 -0.66 14.57
C ILE A 93 1.75 -2.17 14.43
N GLU A 94 0.51 -2.61 14.34
CA GLU A 94 0.16 -4.03 14.12
C GLU A 94 0.83 -4.54 12.84
N LEU A 95 0.78 -3.76 11.75
CA LEU A 95 1.47 -4.05 10.52
C LEU A 95 3.01 -4.06 10.65
N HIS A 96 3.62 -3.51 11.69
CA HIS A 96 5.08 -3.64 11.88
C HIS A 96 5.46 -5.04 12.36
N GLY A 97 4.54 -5.76 13.01
CA GLY A 97 4.82 -7.08 13.59
C GLY A 97 5.42 -8.05 12.57
N ASP A 98 4.79 -8.17 11.40
CA ASP A 98 5.28 -9.04 10.32
C ASP A 98 6.35 -8.38 9.43
N LEU A 99 6.51 -7.05 9.50
CA LEU A 99 7.58 -6.32 8.81
C LEU A 99 8.92 -6.38 9.56
N CYS A 100 8.93 -6.66 10.86
CA CYS A 100 10.15 -6.93 11.62
C CYS A 100 10.74 -8.31 11.28
N THR A 101 9.92 -9.24 10.81
CA THR A 101 10.30 -10.64 10.54
C THR A 101 10.13 -11.01 9.08
N ILE A 102 10.34 -10.06 8.14
CA ILE A 102 10.09 -10.28 6.70
C ILE A 102 10.79 -11.54 6.16
N SER A 103 12.05 -11.72 6.54
CA SER A 103 12.84 -12.90 6.18
C SER A 103 12.15 -14.21 6.59
N GLU A 104 11.48 -14.23 7.75
CA GLU A 104 10.83 -15.43 8.27
C GLU A 104 9.42 -15.62 7.72
N THR A 105 8.66 -14.53 7.62
CA THR A 105 7.24 -14.57 7.21
C THR A 105 7.07 -14.71 5.70
N TYR A 106 7.93 -14.08 4.90
CA TYR A 106 7.72 -13.95 3.45
C TYR A 106 8.78 -14.67 2.61
N MET A 107 9.98 -14.94 3.14
CA MET A 107 11.09 -15.51 2.33
C MET A 107 11.33 -17.01 2.54
N LYS A 108 10.76 -17.64 3.58
CA LYS A 108 11.00 -19.07 3.88
C LYS A 108 10.29 -20.02 2.92
N ASP A 109 9.03 -19.70 2.60
CA ASP A 109 8.19 -20.54 1.76
C ASP A 109 8.42 -20.18 0.28
N PRO A 110 8.64 -21.16 -0.61
CA PRO A 110 8.84 -20.90 -2.02
C PRO A 110 7.67 -20.17 -2.67
N ASP A 111 6.43 -20.37 -2.21
CA ASP A 111 5.24 -19.73 -2.82
C ASP A 111 4.95 -18.33 -2.22
N CYS A 112 5.79 -17.88 -1.28
CA CYS A 112 5.73 -16.55 -0.69
C CYS A 112 6.82 -15.64 -1.28
N GLY A 113 6.62 -14.33 -1.12
CA GLY A 113 7.59 -13.37 -1.61
C GLY A 113 7.34 -11.95 -1.10
N PHE A 114 8.36 -11.11 -1.24
CA PHE A 114 8.37 -9.72 -0.86
C PHE A 114 9.32 -9.00 -1.81
N TRP A 115 8.79 -8.00 -2.50
CA TRP A 115 9.51 -7.18 -3.45
C TRP A 115 9.44 -5.72 -3.05
N VAL A 116 10.47 -5.01 -3.45
CA VAL A 116 10.58 -3.57 -3.28
C VAL A 116 10.89 -2.93 -4.61
N ALA A 117 10.42 -1.70 -4.79
CA ALA A 117 10.92 -0.84 -5.86
C ALA A 117 11.95 0.11 -5.29
N GLU A 118 13.14 0.08 -5.87
CA GLU A 118 14.28 0.91 -5.52
C GLU A 118 14.54 1.91 -6.65
N VAL A 119 14.59 3.19 -6.31
CA VAL A 119 14.89 4.25 -7.28
C VAL A 119 16.33 4.71 -7.08
N LEU A 120 17.03 4.91 -8.21
CA LEU A 120 18.39 5.43 -8.26
C LEU A 120 18.35 6.87 -8.77
N GLU A 121 18.57 7.81 -7.85
CA GLU A 121 18.64 9.24 -8.14
C GLU A 121 20.10 9.70 -8.12
N LEU A 122 20.45 10.68 -8.95
CA LEU A 122 21.80 11.26 -9.00
C LEU A 122 22.08 11.99 -7.68
N GLU A 123 23.25 11.76 -7.06
CA GLU A 123 23.61 12.35 -5.75
C GLU A 123 23.50 13.89 -5.69
N GLU A 124 23.66 14.58 -6.82
CA GLU A 124 23.58 16.05 -6.89
C GLU A 124 22.15 16.61 -6.87
N SER A 125 21.11 15.77 -6.94
CA SER A 125 19.73 16.25 -6.85
C SER A 125 19.44 16.71 -5.42
N THR A 126 19.32 18.02 -5.23
CA THR A 126 19.03 18.63 -3.92
C THR A 126 17.62 18.29 -3.43
N GLU A 127 17.33 18.53 -2.14
CA GLU A 127 15.97 18.42 -1.58
C GLU A 127 14.95 19.27 -2.38
N TYR A 128 15.43 20.33 -3.04
CA TYR A 128 14.69 21.12 -4.02
C TYR A 128 14.34 20.37 -5.31
N ASP A 129 15.25 19.58 -5.87
CA ASP A 129 14.99 18.72 -7.04
C ASP A 129 14.03 17.59 -6.71
N TYR A 130 14.03 17.09 -5.47
CA TYR A 130 13.02 16.16 -4.97
C TYR A 130 11.61 16.79 -4.97
N ILE A 131 11.50 18.05 -4.54
CA ILE A 131 10.24 18.82 -4.56
C ILE A 131 9.85 19.19 -6.01
N MET A 132 10.81 19.50 -6.89
CA MET A 132 10.53 19.80 -8.31
C MET A 132 10.20 18.55 -9.14
N ASN A 133 10.77 17.39 -8.80
CA ASN A 133 10.33 16.12 -9.36
C ASN A 133 8.89 15.81 -8.98
N LYS A 134 8.36 16.34 -7.87
CA LYS A 134 6.93 16.25 -7.52
C LYS A 134 6.03 16.98 -8.52
N THR A 135 6.54 18.03 -9.19
CA THR A 135 5.78 18.87 -10.13
C THR A 135 5.98 18.49 -11.59
N LYS A 136 7.11 17.86 -11.96
CA LYS A 136 7.34 17.29 -13.30
C LYS A 136 6.83 15.85 -13.38
N LYS A 137 6.23 15.48 -14.52
CA LYS A 137 5.88 14.08 -14.82
C LYS A 137 7.17 13.32 -15.17
N VAL A 138 7.93 12.95 -14.14
CA VAL A 138 9.17 12.17 -14.30
C VAL A 138 8.81 10.75 -14.74
N GLU A 139 9.37 10.34 -15.87
CA GLU A 139 9.26 8.99 -16.38
C GLU A 139 10.46 8.19 -15.86
N TYR A 140 10.20 7.01 -15.29
CA TYR A 140 11.25 6.12 -14.82
C TYR A 140 11.56 5.09 -15.89
N ASP A 141 12.85 4.86 -16.12
CA ASP A 141 13.31 3.71 -16.87
C ASP A 141 13.29 2.51 -15.92
N PHE A 142 12.43 1.53 -16.20
CA PHE A 142 12.34 0.29 -15.42
C PHE A 142 13.41 -0.69 -15.88
N MET A 143 14.27 -1.13 -14.98
CA MET A 143 15.32 -2.12 -15.27
C MET A 143 15.23 -3.30 -14.30
N LYS A 144 15.58 -4.48 -14.80
CA LYS A 144 15.80 -5.66 -13.95
C LYS A 144 17.15 -5.57 -13.24
N GLU A 145 17.29 -6.30 -12.14
CA GLU A 145 18.52 -6.30 -11.34
C GLU A 145 19.75 -6.75 -12.15
N GLU A 146 19.62 -7.79 -12.97
CA GLU A 146 20.67 -8.36 -13.82
C GLU A 146 21.20 -7.35 -14.87
N GLU A 147 20.31 -6.51 -15.40
CA GLU A 147 20.66 -5.46 -16.35
C GLU A 147 21.43 -4.31 -15.68
N LEU A 148 21.22 -4.10 -14.37
CA LEU A 148 21.95 -3.12 -13.58
C LEU A 148 23.39 -3.57 -13.34
N GLU A 149 23.59 -4.84 -13.01
CA GLU A 149 24.93 -5.41 -12.74
C GLU A 149 25.82 -5.33 -13.99
N THR A 150 25.24 -5.55 -15.16
CA THR A 150 25.92 -5.42 -16.46
C THR A 150 26.30 -3.95 -16.77
N ARG A 151 25.52 -2.98 -16.27
CA ARG A 151 25.79 -1.53 -16.36
C ARG A 151 26.55 -0.96 -15.15
N GLY A 152 27.04 -1.83 -14.26
CA GLY A 152 27.49 -1.48 -12.89
C GLY A 152 28.68 -0.54 -12.79
N VAL A 153 29.41 -0.26 -13.88
CA VAL A 153 30.62 0.58 -13.86
C VAL A 153 30.31 2.09 -13.75
N GLU A 154 29.09 2.55 -14.07
CA GLU A 154 28.72 3.98 -14.04
C GLU A 154 27.83 4.41 -12.84
N ILE A 155 27.39 3.47 -11.99
CA ILE A 155 26.25 3.68 -11.06
C ILE A 155 26.70 3.93 -9.59
N GLY A 156 28.00 3.91 -9.30
CA GLY A 156 28.55 4.04 -7.94
C GLY A 156 28.28 5.37 -7.20
N ARG A 157 27.74 6.39 -7.88
CA ARG A 157 27.43 7.73 -7.33
C ARG A 157 25.93 8.05 -7.23
N ARG A 158 25.06 7.02 -7.27
CA ARG A 158 23.61 7.23 -7.19
C ARG A 158 23.07 6.79 -5.84
N ARG A 159 22.31 7.68 -5.20
CA ARG A 159 21.64 7.38 -3.93
C ARG A 159 20.47 6.44 -4.21
N ARG A 160 20.43 5.33 -3.48
CA ARG A 160 19.39 4.30 -3.65
C ARG A 160 18.34 4.44 -2.58
N HIS A 161 17.08 4.44 -2.99
CA HIS A 161 15.96 4.57 -2.07
C HIS A 161 14.86 3.60 -2.40
N VAL A 162 14.44 2.83 -1.39
CA VAL A 162 13.19 2.07 -1.46
C VAL A 162 12.01 3.04 -1.40
N VAL A 163 11.13 2.94 -2.39
CA VAL A 163 9.97 3.84 -2.57
C VAL A 163 8.64 3.10 -2.65
N ALA A 164 8.66 1.79 -2.84
CA ALA A 164 7.47 0.97 -2.88
C ALA A 164 7.74 -0.46 -2.45
N THR A 165 6.68 -1.15 -2.07
CA THR A 165 6.72 -2.51 -1.53
C THR A 165 5.50 -3.30 -2.02
N VAL A 166 5.64 -4.62 -2.12
CA VAL A 166 4.54 -5.57 -2.26
C VAL A 166 4.97 -6.91 -1.69
N ALA A 167 4.04 -7.65 -1.10
CA ALA A 167 4.28 -8.98 -0.56
C ALA A 167 3.17 -9.93 -0.98
N ILE A 168 3.48 -11.22 -0.98
CA ILE A 168 2.50 -12.29 -1.13
C ILE A 168 2.73 -13.36 -0.07
N THR A 169 1.62 -13.95 0.39
CA THR A 169 1.60 -15.13 1.25
C THR A 169 0.68 -16.18 0.64
N LYS A 170 0.69 -17.41 1.16
CA LYS A 170 -0.37 -18.37 0.86
C LYS A 170 -1.75 -17.82 1.27
N SER A 171 -2.78 -18.08 0.47
CA SER A 171 -4.16 -17.71 0.83
C SER A 171 -4.66 -18.56 2.00
N LEU A 172 -5.36 -17.92 2.93
CA LEU A 172 -5.98 -18.59 4.08
C LEU A 172 -7.26 -19.35 3.68
N HIS A 173 -7.83 -19.08 2.51
CA HIS A 173 -9.07 -19.69 2.02
C HIS A 173 -8.84 -21.03 1.30
N GLY A 174 -7.61 -21.56 1.32
CA GLY A 174 -7.24 -22.83 0.69
C GLY A 174 -6.96 -22.73 -0.82
N GLY A 175 -6.48 -23.82 -1.40
CA GLY A 175 -6.04 -23.92 -2.80
C GLY A 175 -4.64 -23.36 -3.06
N LEU A 176 -4.15 -23.53 -4.29
CA LEU A 176 -2.85 -23.01 -4.75
C LEU A 176 -2.96 -21.50 -5.08
N LYS A 177 -3.44 -20.67 -4.16
CA LYS A 177 -3.60 -19.23 -4.38
C LYS A 177 -2.69 -18.39 -3.50
N ALA A 178 -2.19 -17.30 -4.07
CA ALA A 178 -1.46 -16.27 -3.34
C ALA A 178 -2.41 -15.22 -2.77
N PHE A 179 -2.02 -14.60 -1.67
CA PHE A 179 -2.70 -13.47 -1.04
C PHE A 179 -1.76 -12.27 -1.04
N LEU A 180 -2.09 -11.24 -1.81
CA LEU A 180 -1.31 -10.02 -1.95
C LEU A 180 -1.51 -9.10 -0.76
N ARG A 181 -0.39 -8.67 -0.17
CA ARG A 181 -0.31 -7.84 1.04
C ARG A 181 0.74 -6.75 0.86
N ARG A 182 0.74 -5.80 1.80
CA ARG A 182 1.80 -4.78 1.96
C ARG A 182 2.13 -4.02 0.67
N MET A 183 1.13 -3.85 -0.22
CA MET A 183 1.29 -3.08 -1.44
C MET A 183 1.16 -1.59 -1.14
N ALA A 184 2.26 -0.86 -1.28
CA ALA A 184 2.29 0.58 -1.05
C ALA A 184 3.37 1.25 -1.91
N VAL A 185 3.12 2.49 -2.31
CA VAL A 185 4.08 3.36 -3.00
C VAL A 185 4.08 4.70 -2.29
N LYS A 186 5.26 5.25 -1.97
CA LYS A 186 5.41 6.61 -1.42
C LYS A 186 4.68 7.62 -2.29
N ARG A 187 4.01 8.59 -1.67
CA ARG A 187 3.16 9.55 -2.40
C ARG A 187 3.89 10.27 -3.53
N ALA A 188 5.16 10.64 -3.29
CA ALA A 188 6.01 11.34 -4.26
C ALA A 188 6.33 10.52 -5.53
N TYR A 189 6.21 9.18 -5.47
CA TYR A 189 6.59 8.26 -6.54
C TYR A 189 5.38 7.62 -7.25
N ARG A 190 4.15 8.02 -6.90
CA ARG A 190 2.91 7.51 -7.50
C ARG A 190 2.69 8.05 -8.91
N ARG A 191 1.81 7.38 -9.66
CA ARG A 191 1.41 7.73 -11.04
C ARG A 191 2.55 7.66 -12.07
N ARG A 192 3.59 6.88 -11.76
CA ARG A 192 4.77 6.64 -12.61
C ARG A 192 4.96 5.17 -12.99
N GLY A 193 3.90 4.34 -12.87
CA GLY A 193 3.95 2.93 -13.24
C GLY A 193 4.60 1.98 -12.23
N ILE A 194 5.11 2.46 -11.09
CA ILE A 194 5.82 1.61 -10.10
C ILE A 194 4.93 0.51 -9.53
N ALA A 195 3.76 0.86 -9.01
CA ALA A 195 2.78 -0.10 -8.47
C ALA A 195 2.37 -1.15 -9.53
N THR A 196 2.25 -0.68 -10.76
CA THR A 196 1.90 -1.49 -11.92
C THR A 196 2.97 -2.53 -12.21
N ARG A 197 4.24 -2.12 -12.24
CA ARG A 197 5.37 -3.03 -12.46
C ARG A 197 5.60 -4.00 -11.30
N LEU A 198 5.40 -3.56 -10.05
CA LEU A 198 5.43 -4.45 -8.89
C LEU A 198 4.36 -5.54 -8.95
N LEU A 199 3.16 -5.18 -9.42
CA LEU A 199 2.08 -6.14 -9.59
C LEU A 199 2.37 -7.13 -10.72
N ASP A 200 3.02 -6.68 -11.79
CA ASP A 200 3.46 -7.55 -12.90
C ASP A 200 4.47 -8.59 -12.41
N GLU A 201 5.48 -8.18 -11.65
CA GLU A 201 6.45 -9.08 -11.04
C GLU A 201 5.78 -10.14 -10.14
N VAL A 202 4.75 -9.73 -9.37
CA VAL A 202 3.98 -10.65 -8.54
C VAL A 202 3.16 -11.63 -9.39
N ILE A 203 2.54 -11.16 -10.47
CA ILE A 203 1.77 -12.01 -11.39
C ILE A 203 2.68 -13.03 -12.07
N ASP A 204 3.83 -12.60 -12.57
CA ASP A 204 4.84 -13.47 -13.21
C ASP A 204 5.33 -14.52 -12.20
N PHE A 205 5.72 -14.10 -10.99
CA PHE A 205 6.14 -15.04 -9.93
C PHE A 205 5.06 -16.08 -9.60
N CYS A 206 3.80 -15.68 -9.48
CA CYS A 206 2.72 -16.61 -9.18
C CYS A 206 2.44 -17.57 -10.36
N THR A 207 2.57 -17.06 -11.59
CA THR A 207 2.37 -17.84 -12.82
C THR A 207 3.46 -18.90 -12.98
N ASP A 208 4.72 -18.55 -12.76
CA ASP A 208 5.88 -19.45 -12.83
C ASP A 208 5.80 -20.60 -11.82
N ARG A 209 5.07 -20.38 -10.72
CA ARG A 209 4.82 -21.39 -9.68
C ARG A 209 3.52 -22.16 -9.85
N CYS A 210 2.84 -21.97 -10.98
CA CYS A 210 1.57 -22.64 -11.28
C CYS A 210 0.51 -22.41 -10.20
N LEU A 211 0.48 -21.23 -9.58
CA LEU A 211 -0.59 -20.84 -8.68
C LEU A 211 -1.89 -20.63 -9.48
N GLU A 212 -3.02 -21.02 -8.90
CA GLU A 212 -4.36 -20.90 -9.48
C GLU A 212 -4.83 -19.44 -9.58
N GLY A 213 -4.34 -18.56 -8.71
CA GLY A 213 -4.83 -17.21 -8.62
C GLY A 213 -4.20 -16.36 -7.52
N ILE A 214 -4.53 -15.07 -7.55
CA ILE A 214 -4.10 -14.06 -6.58
C ILE A 214 -5.33 -13.41 -5.98
N GLU A 215 -5.37 -13.33 -4.65
CA GLU A 215 -6.43 -12.70 -3.89
C GLU A 215 -5.90 -11.51 -3.09
N LEU A 216 -6.73 -10.49 -2.88
CA LEU A 216 -6.39 -9.37 -2.00
C LEU A 216 -7.64 -8.75 -1.39
N VAL A 217 -7.42 -7.99 -0.32
CA VAL A 217 -8.47 -7.20 0.32
C VAL A 217 -8.06 -5.74 0.37
N THR A 218 -8.98 -4.86 -0.01
CA THR A 218 -8.78 -3.41 0.10
C THR A 218 -10.06 -2.71 0.57
N THR A 219 -9.91 -1.51 1.13
CA THR A 219 -11.03 -0.67 1.57
C THR A 219 -11.53 0.23 0.44
N GLU A 220 -12.67 0.88 0.66
CA GLU A 220 -13.22 1.89 -0.24
C GLU A 220 -12.28 3.08 -0.49
N CYS A 221 -11.57 3.52 0.56
CA CYS A 221 -10.70 4.70 0.54
C CYS A 221 -9.51 4.53 -0.43
N HIS A 222 -9.12 3.29 -0.77
CA HIS A 222 -8.06 3.03 -1.73
C HIS A 222 -8.56 2.97 -3.18
N TYR A 223 -9.38 3.94 -3.62
CA TYR A 223 -9.97 3.93 -4.98
C TYR A 223 -8.92 3.82 -6.11
N LYS A 224 -7.76 4.48 -5.96
CA LYS A 224 -6.65 4.38 -6.93
C LYS A 224 -6.06 2.98 -7.02
N ALA A 225 -5.99 2.26 -5.89
CA ALA A 225 -5.51 0.88 -5.88
C ALA A 225 -6.54 -0.04 -6.54
N ARG A 226 -7.85 0.15 -6.26
CA ARG A 226 -8.93 -0.60 -6.93
C ARG A 226 -8.89 -0.42 -8.44
N GLU A 227 -8.74 0.81 -8.93
CA GLU A 227 -8.59 1.10 -10.36
C GLU A 227 -7.39 0.36 -10.98
N LEU A 228 -6.25 0.32 -10.28
CA LEU A 228 -5.07 -0.44 -10.70
C LEU A 228 -5.38 -1.95 -10.79
N TYR A 229 -6.04 -2.52 -9.78
CA TYR A 229 -6.36 -3.95 -9.77
C TYR A 229 -7.33 -4.34 -10.89
N TYR A 230 -8.40 -3.57 -11.11
CA TYR A 230 -9.31 -3.80 -12.24
C TYR A 230 -8.56 -3.74 -13.58
N LYS A 231 -7.69 -2.75 -13.78
CA LYS A 231 -6.88 -2.62 -15.00
C LYS A 231 -5.92 -3.80 -15.23
N ARG A 232 -5.59 -4.54 -14.17
CA ARG A 232 -4.68 -5.70 -14.22
C ARG A 232 -5.42 -7.04 -14.20
N GLY A 233 -6.74 -7.03 -14.39
CA GLY A 233 -7.54 -8.25 -14.55
C GLY A 233 -8.02 -8.86 -13.24
N PHE A 234 -7.94 -8.12 -12.13
CA PHE A 234 -8.62 -8.53 -10.90
C PHE A 234 -10.10 -8.17 -10.97
N GLU A 235 -10.93 -9.05 -10.42
CA GLU A 235 -12.36 -8.86 -10.28
C GLU A 235 -12.74 -8.81 -8.80
N ALA A 236 -13.67 -7.93 -8.44
CA ALA A 236 -14.21 -7.89 -7.09
C ALA A 236 -15.23 -9.02 -6.94
N ARG A 237 -14.93 -10.03 -6.11
CA ARG A 237 -15.81 -11.20 -5.90
C ARG A 237 -16.84 -10.99 -4.81
N HIS A 238 -16.42 -10.40 -3.70
CA HIS A 238 -17.25 -10.25 -2.51
C HIS A 238 -16.95 -8.92 -1.82
N THR A 239 -17.98 -8.32 -1.21
CA THR A 239 -17.83 -7.16 -0.34
C THR A 239 -18.37 -7.51 1.03
N TYR A 240 -17.56 -7.34 2.07
CA TYR A 240 -18.02 -7.43 3.45
C TYR A 240 -17.78 -6.11 4.17
N PHE A 241 -18.44 -5.90 5.30
CA PHE A 241 -18.31 -4.65 6.04
C PHE A 241 -17.57 -4.89 7.35
N LYS A 242 -16.67 -3.97 7.69
CA LYS A 242 -16.12 -3.85 9.04
C LYS A 242 -16.60 -2.53 9.64
N TYR A 243 -16.96 -2.55 10.90
CA TYR A 243 -17.34 -1.36 11.63
C TYR A 243 -16.13 -0.86 12.42
N TYR A 244 -15.78 0.40 12.18
CA TYR A 244 -14.78 1.11 12.97
C TYR A 244 -15.49 2.32 13.59
N LEU A 245 -15.67 2.30 14.92
CA LEU A 245 -16.37 3.37 15.65
C LEU A 245 -17.78 3.65 15.12
N ASN A 246 -18.56 2.59 14.86
CA ASN A 246 -19.88 2.66 14.21
C ASN A 246 -19.88 3.22 12.78
N VAL A 247 -18.71 3.49 12.19
CA VAL A 247 -18.59 3.80 10.76
C VAL A 247 -18.43 2.49 9.99
N GLN A 248 -19.40 2.21 9.14
CA GLN A 248 -19.37 1.07 8.24
C GLN A 248 -18.31 1.30 7.15
N GLN A 249 -17.40 0.34 6.98
CA GLN A 249 -16.33 0.40 6.00
C GLN A 249 -16.40 -0.81 5.07
N PRO A 250 -16.67 -0.62 3.77
CA PRO A 250 -16.68 -1.72 2.81
C PRO A 250 -15.27 -2.22 2.56
N MET A 251 -15.12 -3.53 2.69
CA MET A 251 -13.93 -4.31 2.37
C MET A 251 -14.21 -5.11 1.09
N TYR A 252 -13.47 -4.79 0.04
CA TYR A 252 -13.57 -5.45 -1.25
C TYR A 252 -12.56 -6.58 -1.33
N VAL A 253 -13.04 -7.79 -1.58
CA VAL A 253 -12.22 -8.96 -1.87
C VAL A 253 -12.06 -9.05 -3.38
N PHE A 254 -10.83 -8.87 -3.85
CA PHE A 254 -10.46 -9.01 -5.25
C PHE A 254 -9.82 -10.38 -5.49
N ASN A 255 -10.06 -10.94 -6.67
CA ASN A 255 -9.45 -12.18 -7.12
C ASN A 255 -9.05 -12.03 -8.60
N MET A 256 -7.88 -12.52 -8.96
CA MET A 256 -7.43 -12.76 -10.31
C MET A 256 -7.12 -14.25 -10.48
N ASN A 257 -7.79 -14.92 -11.42
CA ASN A 257 -7.41 -16.28 -11.79
C ASN A 257 -6.18 -16.23 -12.70
N LEU A 258 -5.17 -17.04 -12.41
CA LEU A 258 -4.00 -17.17 -13.26
C LEU A 258 -4.21 -18.32 -14.24
N LYS A 259 -3.66 -18.15 -15.44
CA LYS A 259 -3.60 -19.24 -16.42
C LYS A 259 -2.29 -19.98 -16.20
N PRO A 260 -2.26 -21.32 -16.37
CA PRO A 260 -1.00 -22.04 -16.35
C PRO A 260 -0.06 -21.47 -17.43
N PRO A 261 1.26 -21.52 -17.23
CA PRO A 261 2.22 -21.16 -18.25
C PRO A 261 1.87 -21.89 -19.55
N LYS A 262 1.89 -21.19 -20.69
CA LYS A 262 1.74 -21.87 -21.98
C LYS A 262 2.88 -22.87 -22.09
N ALA A 263 2.58 -24.16 -22.07
CA ALA A 263 3.57 -25.18 -22.41
C ALA A 263 4.09 -24.85 -23.81
N GLU A 264 5.37 -24.52 -23.95
CA GLU A 264 6.04 -24.60 -25.23
C GLU A 264 5.99 -26.08 -25.62
N LEU A 265 5.07 -26.44 -26.50
CA LEU A 265 5.11 -27.72 -27.21
C LEU A 265 6.36 -27.69 -28.09
N THR A 266 7.54 -27.95 -27.51
CA THR A 266 8.68 -28.42 -28.29
C THR A 266 8.30 -29.78 -28.84
N ASP A 267 8.26 -29.88 -30.16
CA ASP A 267 8.00 -31.09 -30.96
C ASP A 267 8.60 -32.34 -30.31
N VAL A 268 7.75 -33.12 -29.62
CA VAL A 268 8.00 -34.53 -29.34
C VAL A 268 7.36 -35.33 -30.48
N THR A 269 7.82 -35.05 -31.71
CA THR A 269 7.56 -35.89 -32.89
C THR A 269 8.86 -36.05 -33.66
N ALA A 270 9.85 -36.70 -33.03
CA ALA A 270 11.04 -37.20 -33.69
C ALA A 270 11.65 -38.35 -32.90
N PHE A 271 10.92 -39.46 -32.76
CA PHE A 271 11.47 -40.80 -32.53
C PHE A 271 10.58 -41.84 -33.20
#